data_AF-A0A976X4V5-F1
#
_entry.id   AF-A0A976X4V5-F1
#
_cell.length_a   1.000
_cell.length_b   1.000
_cell.length_c   1.000
_cell.angle_alpha   90.00
_cell.angle_beta   90.00
_cell.angle_gamma   90.00
#
_symmetry.space_group_name_H-M   'P 1'
#
loop_
_entity.id
_entity.type
_entity.pdbx_description
1 polymer ?
#
loop_
_entity_poly.entity_id
_entity_poly.type
_entity_poly.pdbx_seq_one_letter_code
_entity_poly.pdbx_strand_id
1 'polypeptide(L)'
;MKRTIITMVLSGLLMGWMSMINPVIKADRGNVVKTLHKINIYSSPKFSNAKVLGSYAKHKRVMFSKLVSVGGMTRFQLENGHYITANKRYVELLK
;
A
#
# COMPACT_ATOMS: atom_id res chain seq x y z
N MET A 1 -13.91 -20.75 15.31
CA MET A 1 -13.73 -21.19 13.91
C MET A 1 -12.34 -20.82 13.41
N LYS A 2 -11.42 -21.78 13.33
CA LYS A 2 -10.11 -21.60 12.69
C LYS A 2 -10.26 -21.91 11.20
N ARG A 3 -10.00 -20.94 10.31
CA ARG A 3 -9.97 -21.19 8.86
C ARG A 3 -8.56 -21.63 8.48
N THR A 4 -8.38 -22.95 8.34
CA THR A 4 -7.16 -23.55 7.78
C THR A 4 -7.15 -23.32 6.28
N ILE A 5 -6.19 -22.57 5.76
CA ILE A 5 -5.97 -22.40 4.32
C ILE A 5 -4.97 -23.49 3.89
N ILE A 6 -5.43 -24.35 2.99
CA ILE A 6 -4.70 -25.50 2.45
C ILE A 6 -3.60 -25.01 1.50
N THR A 7 -2.33 -25.16 1.88
CA THR A 7 -1.19 -25.05 0.96
C THR A 7 -0.94 -26.43 0.33
N MET A 8 -1.52 -26.66 -0.85
CA MET A 8 -1.11 -27.77 -1.72
C MET A 8 0.05 -27.31 -2.62
N VAL A 9 1.21 -27.92 -2.42
CA VAL A 9 2.36 -27.81 -3.33
C VAL A 9 2.08 -28.69 -4.54
N LEU A 10 1.96 -28.10 -5.73
CA LEU A 10 2.10 -28.83 -6.98
C LEU A 10 2.79 -27.94 -8.04
N SER A 11 3.95 -28.40 -8.50
CA SER A 11 4.51 -28.15 -9.84
C SER A 11 4.81 -26.70 -10.26
N GLY A 12 6.05 -26.27 -10.02
CA GLY A 12 7.03 -25.78 -11.02
C GLY A 12 6.73 -24.63 -12.01
N LEU A 13 5.48 -24.23 -12.27
CA LEU A 13 5.13 -23.25 -13.31
C LEU A 13 4.08 -22.21 -12.87
N LEU A 14 3.60 -22.31 -11.62
CA LEU A 14 2.58 -21.41 -11.04
C LEU A 14 3.15 -20.31 -10.14
N MET A 15 4.47 -20.14 -10.05
CA MET A 15 5.08 -19.12 -9.18
C MET A 15 4.82 -17.68 -9.65
N GLY A 16 4.49 -17.45 -10.93
CA GLY A 16 4.14 -16.13 -11.44
C GLY A 16 2.73 -15.68 -11.05
N TRP A 17 1.75 -16.59 -11.07
CA TRP A 17 0.34 -16.26 -10.83
C TRP A 17 -0.02 -16.20 -9.34
N MET A 18 0.69 -16.94 -8.47
CA MET A 18 0.52 -16.84 -7.01
C MET A 18 1.03 -15.51 -6.42
N SER A 19 1.92 -14.80 -7.11
CA SER A 19 2.38 -13.47 -6.67
C SER A 19 1.24 -12.43 -6.66
N MET A 20 0.21 -12.62 -7.48
CA MET A 20 -0.93 -11.70 -7.60
C MET A 20 -2.01 -11.93 -6.53
N ILE A 21 -1.96 -13.06 -5.81
CA ILE A 21 -2.90 -13.40 -4.73
C ILE A 21 -2.39 -12.87 -3.36
N ASN A 22 -1.15 -12.38 -3.31
CA ASN A 22 -0.50 -11.89 -2.09
C ASN A 22 -0.96 -10.52 -1.52
N PRO A 23 -1.71 -9.62 -2.18
CA PRO A 23 -2.12 -8.38 -1.53
C PRO A 23 -3.29 -8.58 -0.56
N VAL A 24 -4.12 -9.62 -0.76
CA VAL A 24 -5.32 -9.85 0.07
C VAL A 24 -4.96 -10.47 1.42
N ILE A 25 -3.96 -11.36 1.47
CA ILE A 25 -3.55 -12.04 2.72
C ILE A 25 -2.72 -11.13 3.63
N LYS A 26 -1.99 -10.14 3.08
CA LYS A 26 -1.08 -9.29 3.85
C LYS A 26 -1.78 -8.06 4.48
N ALA A 27 -2.93 -7.64 3.96
CA ALA A 27 -3.63 -6.42 4.36
C ALA A 27 -4.31 -6.46 5.75
N ASP A 28 -4.42 -7.61 6.41
CA ASP A 28 -5.22 -7.76 7.64
C ASP A 28 -4.39 -7.82 8.93
N ARG A 29 -3.05 -7.83 8.83
CA ARG A 29 -2.10 -7.75 9.98
C ARG A 29 -0.93 -6.80 9.72
N GLY A 30 -0.95 -6.08 8.61
CA GLY A 30 0.16 -5.25 8.13
C GLY A 30 -0.08 -3.77 8.33
N ASN A 31 0.97 -2.98 8.13
CA ASN A 31 0.92 -1.52 8.03
C ASN A 31 0.01 -1.10 6.86
N VAL A 32 -1.29 -0.92 7.12
CA VAL A 32 -2.30 -0.58 6.10
C VAL A 32 -2.83 0.83 6.33
N VAL A 33 -2.97 1.56 5.25
CA VAL A 33 -3.56 2.89 5.24
C VAL A 33 -4.76 2.93 4.30
N LYS A 34 -5.85 3.51 4.78
CA LYS A 34 -7.07 3.75 4.03
C LYS A 34 -7.11 5.19 3.56
N THR A 35 -7.43 5.41 2.29
CA THR A 35 -7.63 6.76 1.75
C THR A 35 -9.01 7.29 2.14
N LEU A 36 -9.09 8.53 2.61
CA LEU A 36 -10.36 9.22 2.91
C LEU A 36 -10.84 10.07 1.73
N HIS A 37 -9.93 10.40 0.81
CA HIS A 37 -10.18 11.17 -0.41
C HIS A 37 -9.42 10.56 -1.60
N LYS A 38 -9.63 11.11 -2.79
CA LYS A 38 -8.74 10.86 -3.92
C LYS A 38 -7.35 11.44 -3.57
N ILE A 39 -6.31 10.62 -3.62
CA ILE A 39 -4.94 11.04 -3.29
C ILE A 39 -3.99 10.67 -4.43
N ASN A 40 -3.02 11.55 -4.69
CA ASN A 40 -2.01 11.31 -5.70
C ASN A 40 -0.92 10.37 -5.18
N ILE A 41 -0.37 9.59 -6.11
CA ILE A 41 0.76 8.69 -5.90
C ILE A 41 1.98 9.36 -6.50
N TYR A 42 3.08 9.40 -5.75
CA TYR A 42 4.30 10.07 -6.17
C TYR A 42 5.46 9.08 -6.31
N SER A 43 6.31 9.31 -7.32
CA SER A 43 7.57 8.55 -7.49
C SER A 43 8.66 8.96 -6.50
N SER A 44 8.52 10.12 -5.85
CA SER A 44 9.53 10.70 -4.97
C SER A 44 8.89 11.16 -3.64
N PRO A 45 9.66 11.15 -2.52
CA PRO A 45 9.18 11.75 -1.28
C PRO A 45 9.09 13.28 -1.36
N LYS A 46 9.67 13.93 -2.39
CA LYS A 46 9.45 15.37 -2.64
C LYS A 46 8.26 15.51 -3.58
N PHE A 47 7.09 15.86 -3.02
CA PHE A 47 5.86 15.98 -3.79
C PHE A 47 5.94 17.16 -4.75
N SER A 48 5.74 16.88 -6.03
CA SER A 48 5.55 17.86 -7.09
C SER A 48 4.67 17.25 -8.17
N ASN A 49 3.99 18.09 -8.96
CA ASN A 49 3.11 17.62 -10.04
C ASN A 49 3.85 16.77 -11.06
N ALA A 50 5.12 17.08 -11.34
CA ALA A 50 5.98 16.31 -12.24
C ALA A 50 6.34 14.90 -11.73
N LYS A 51 6.05 14.58 -10.46
CA LYS A 51 6.33 13.28 -9.85
C LYS A 51 5.05 12.46 -9.62
N VAL A 52 3.89 12.95 -10.05
CA VAL A 52 2.63 12.23 -9.94
C VAL A 52 2.61 11.07 -10.94
N LEU A 53 2.46 9.86 -10.43
CA LEU A 53 2.34 8.63 -11.22
C LEU A 53 0.87 8.26 -11.49
N GLY A 54 -0.04 8.81 -10.70
CA GLY A 54 -1.46 8.49 -10.75
C GLY A 54 -2.14 8.85 -9.43
N SER A 55 -3.27 8.22 -9.16
CA SER A 55 -4.04 8.48 -7.95
C SER A 55 -4.78 7.25 -7.44
N TYR A 56 -4.90 7.14 -6.13
CA TYR A 56 -5.87 6.24 -5.51
C TYR A 56 -7.22 6.94 -5.36
N ALA A 57 -8.29 6.19 -5.60
CA ALA A 57 -9.64 6.60 -5.28
C ALA A 57 -9.85 6.68 -3.75
N LYS A 58 -10.96 7.30 -3.34
CA LYS A 58 -11.42 7.32 -1.95
C LYS A 58 -11.71 5.91 -1.43
N HIS A 59 -11.48 5.69 -0.14
CA HIS A 59 -11.67 4.42 0.58
C HIS A 59 -10.85 3.24 0.09
N LYS A 60 -9.76 3.50 -0.64
CA LYS A 60 -8.82 2.46 -1.05
C LYS A 60 -7.92 2.11 0.13
N ARG A 61 -7.73 0.81 0.37
CA ARG A 61 -6.76 0.29 1.33
C ARG A 61 -5.45 -0.02 0.61
N VAL A 62 -4.34 0.47 1.15
CA VAL A 62 -3.01 0.34 0.56
C VAL A 62 -2.02 -0.02 1.66
N MET A 63 -1.08 -0.90 1.34
CA MET A 63 -0.03 -1.31 2.26
C MET A 63 1.18 -0.39 2.14
N PHE A 64 1.78 -0.04 3.28
CA PHE A 64 3.01 0.73 3.32
C PHE A 64 4.12 -0.02 4.07
N SER A 65 5.35 0.21 3.65
CA SER A 65 6.54 -0.38 4.25
C SER A 65 7.06 0.46 5.41
N LYS A 66 7.15 1.78 5.23
CA LYS A 66 7.66 2.71 6.25
C LYS A 66 7.13 4.14 6.13
N LEU A 67 7.40 4.93 7.17
CA LEU A 67 7.16 6.37 7.22
C LEU A 67 8.43 7.13 6.83
N VAL A 68 8.28 8.14 5.98
CA VAL A 68 9.38 9.00 5.52
C VAL A 68 9.03 10.47 5.78
N SER A 69 9.89 11.18 6.51
CA SER A 69 9.74 12.62 6.76
C SER A 69 10.70 13.42 5.88
N VAL A 70 10.16 14.39 5.13
CA VAL A 70 10.94 15.32 4.29
C VAL A 70 10.30 16.69 4.35
N GLY A 71 11.08 17.73 4.68
CA GLY A 71 10.60 19.11 4.71
C GLY A 71 9.44 19.33 5.69
N GLY A 72 9.49 18.71 6.86
CA GLY A 72 8.48 18.86 7.92
C GLY A 72 7.16 18.10 7.68
N MET A 73 7.04 17.35 6.59
CA MET A 73 5.86 16.54 6.29
C MET A 73 6.18 15.05 6.30
N THR A 74 5.27 14.25 6.84
CA THR A 74 5.37 12.79 6.87
C THR A 74 4.64 12.16 5.69
N ARG A 75 5.19 11.06 5.16
CA ARG A 75 4.68 10.34 3.98
C ARG A 75 4.75 8.83 4.24
N PHE A 76 3.80 8.11 3.66
CA PHE A 76 3.86 6.66 3.64
C PHE A 76 4.60 6.21 2.38
N GLN A 77 5.67 5.44 2.56
CA GLN A 77 6.29 4.73 1.46
C GLN A 77 5.59 3.39 1.29
N LEU A 78 5.01 3.17 0.12
CA LEU A 78 4.32 1.95 -0.25
C LEU A 78 5.32 0.79 -0.42
N GLU A 79 4.83 -0.45 -0.46
CA GLU A 79 5.69 -1.62 -0.72
C GLU A 79 6.38 -1.55 -2.09
N ASN A 80 5.76 -0.91 -3.09
CA ASN A 80 6.33 -0.68 -4.43
C ASN A 80 7.32 0.52 -4.49
N GLY A 81 7.66 1.11 -3.34
CA GLY A 81 8.60 2.23 -3.25
C GLY A 81 8.03 3.60 -3.62
N HIS A 82 6.75 3.69 -4.00
CA HIS A 82 6.06 4.96 -4.24
C HIS A 82 5.60 5.62 -2.94
N TYR A 83 5.13 6.85 -3.04
CA TYR A 83 4.81 7.67 -1.88
C TYR A 83 3.39 8.21 -1.95
N ILE A 84 2.72 8.21 -0.80
CA ILE A 84 1.45 8.90 -0.59
C ILE A 84 1.51 9.76 0.67
N THR A 85 0.58 10.73 0.76
CA THR A 85 0.50 11.62 1.92
C THR A 85 0.18 10.83 3.20
N ALA A 86 0.82 11.19 4.32
CA ALA A 86 0.46 10.69 5.65
C ALA A 86 -0.41 11.69 6.44
N ASN A 87 -0.98 12.70 5.78
CA ASN A 87 -1.87 13.67 6.43
C ASN A 87 -3.18 13.00 6.86
N LYS A 88 -3.44 12.97 8.17
CA LYS A 88 -4.62 12.33 8.78
C LYS A 88 -5.98 12.82 8.24
N ARG A 89 -6.03 14.00 7.64
CA ARG A 89 -7.25 14.50 6.96
C ARG A 89 -7.56 13.74 5.67
N TYR A 90 -6.54 13.16 5.03
CA TYR A 90 -6.63 12.47 3.75
C TYR A 90 -6.52 10.96 3.87
N VAL A 91 -5.97 10.47 4.98
CA VAL A 91 -5.71 9.05 5.19
C VAL A 91 -5.94 8.64 6.64
N GLU A 92 -6.36 7.40 6.81
CA GLU A 92 -6.62 6.74 8.09
C GLU A 92 -5.70 5.52 8.20
N LEU A 93 -4.89 5.45 9.26
CA LEU A 93 -4.08 4.29 9.54
C LEU A 93 -4.98 3.18 10.12
N LEU A 94 -5.02 2.04 9.45
CA LEU A 94 -5.72 0.85 9.94
C LEU A 94 -4.71 0.00 10.73
N LYS A 95 -5.09 -0.35 11.95
CA LYS A 95 -4.33 -1.22 12.85
C LYS A 95 -5.06 -2.55 13.01
#